data_AF-A0A840W5K7-F1
#
_entry.id   AF-A0A840W5K7-F1
#
_cell.length_a   1.000
_cell.length_b   1.000
_cell.length_c   1.000
_cell.angle_alpha   90.00
_cell.angle_beta   90.00
_cell.angle_gamma   90.00
#
_symmetry.space_group_name_H-M   'P 1'
#
loop_
_entity.id
_entity.type
_entity.pdbx_description
1 polymer ?
#
loop_
_entity_poly.entity_id
_entity_poly.type
_entity_poly.pdbx_seq_one_letter_code
_entity_poly.pdbx_strand_id
1 'polypeptide(L)'
;MSNKTERTDLTNLALKEWGTVVEILAERGEVWPNTDCTRWGPGLTRAMDRSQTLTEACAIIGADDARDLGRLSDLYDRIHGRL
;
A
#
# COMPACT_ATOMS: atom_id res chain seq x y z
N MET A 1 18.85 6.29 13.71
CA MET A 1 18.24 6.85 12.49
C MET A 1 18.32 5.80 11.41
N SER A 2 17.23 5.60 10.64
CA SER A 2 17.25 4.67 9.51
C SER A 2 18.16 5.20 8.40
N ASN A 3 18.83 4.30 7.68
CA ASN A 3 19.61 4.64 6.51
C ASN A 3 18.72 4.68 5.24
N LYS A 4 19.26 5.23 4.14
CA LYS A 4 18.51 5.37 2.88
C LYS A 4 18.07 4.02 2.32
N THR A 5 18.91 2.98 2.45
CA THR A 5 18.63 1.63 1.98
C THR A 5 17.44 1.02 2.71
N GLU A 6 17.41 1.11 4.05
CA GLU A 6 16.31 0.61 4.88
C GLU A 6 14.96 1.26 4.52
N ARG A 7 14.97 2.58 4.26
CA ARG A 7 13.76 3.28 3.79
C ARG A 7 13.29 2.75 2.43
N THR A 8 14.21 2.58 1.49
CA THR A 8 13.90 2.06 0.16
C THR A 8 13.36 0.63 0.23
N ASP A 9 14.00 -0.24 1.01
CA ASP A 9 13.61 -1.64 1.14
C ASP A 9 12.22 -1.77 1.75
N LEU A 10 11.92 -0.99 2.79
CA LEU A 10 10.59 -0.99 3.40
C LEU A 10 9.53 -0.41 2.46
N THR A 11 9.86 0.64 1.71
CA THR A 11 8.96 1.22 0.70
C THR A 11 8.63 0.19 -0.39
N ASN A 12 9.63 -0.55 -0.87
CA ASN A 12 9.43 -1.61 -1.86
C ASN A 12 8.55 -2.75 -1.31
N LEU A 13 8.73 -3.11 -0.04
CA LEU A 13 7.88 -4.11 0.60
C LEU A 13 6.43 -3.62 0.71
N ALA A 14 6.22 -2.36 1.11
CA ALA A 14 4.89 -1.75 1.16
C ALA A 14 4.22 -1.73 -0.22
N LEU A 15 4.96 -1.35 -1.27
CA LEU A 15 4.46 -1.35 -2.65
C LEU A 15 4.07 -2.75 -3.14
N LYS A 16 4.84 -3.78 -2.76
CA LYS A 16 4.53 -5.16 -3.11
C LYS A 16 3.21 -5.62 -2.48
N GLU A 17 3.02 -5.40 -1.19
CA GLU A 17 1.76 -5.77 -0.52
C GLU A 17 0.58 -4.95 -1.04
N TRP A 18 0.79 -3.66 -1.35
CA TRP A 18 -0.24 -2.85 -2.01
C TRP A 18 -0.61 -3.38 -3.39
N GLY A 19 0.35 -3.93 -4.15
CA GLY A 19 0.05 -4.61 -5.41
C GLY A 19 -0.97 -5.74 -5.26
N THR A 20 -0.87 -6.54 -4.19
CA THR A 20 -1.86 -7.58 -3.88
C THR A 20 -3.24 -6.99 -3.58
N VAL A 21 -3.31 -5.86 -2.87
CA VAL A 21 -4.58 -5.13 -2.67
C VAL A 21 -5.17 -4.72 -4.01
N VAL A 22 -4.37 -4.12 -4.90
CA VAL A 22 -4.81 -3.67 -6.22
C VAL A 22 -5.29 -4.82 -7.10
N GLU A 23 -4.63 -5.98 -7.07
CA GLU A 23 -5.08 -7.20 -7.77
C GLU A 23 -6.47 -7.64 -7.29
N ILE A 24 -6.66 -7.72 -5.97
CA ILE A 24 -7.95 -8.12 -5.36
C ILE A 24 -9.07 -7.14 -5.72
N LEU A 25 -8.78 -5.83 -5.74
CA LEU A 25 -9.73 -4.80 -6.16
C LEU A 25 -10.07 -4.93 -7.64
N ALA A 26 -9.06 -5.14 -8.50
CA ALA A 26 -9.22 -5.27 -9.95
C ALA A 26 -10.05 -6.50 -10.35
N GLU A 27 -9.84 -7.65 -9.70
CA GLU A 27 -10.65 -8.88 -9.92
C GLU A 27 -12.15 -8.65 -9.73
N ARG A 28 -12.53 -7.60 -9.01
CA ARG A 28 -13.93 -7.27 -8.68
C ARG A 28 -14.40 -5.96 -9.30
N GLY A 29 -13.57 -5.32 -10.12
CA GLY A 29 -13.91 -4.07 -10.80
C GLY A 29 -14.03 -2.88 -9.84
N GLU A 30 -13.38 -2.93 -8.69
CA GLU A 30 -13.38 -1.85 -7.70
C GLU A 30 -12.07 -1.06 -7.71
N VAL A 31 -12.11 0.14 -7.13
CA VAL A 31 -10.98 1.08 -7.10
C VAL A 31 -10.93 1.79 -5.75
N TRP A 32 -9.75 1.76 -5.12
CA TRP A 32 -9.44 2.54 -3.93
C TRP A 32 -9.47 4.05 -4.23
N PRO A 33 -9.92 4.94 -3.31
CA PRO A 33 -10.42 4.68 -1.96
C PRO A 33 -11.94 4.48 -1.88
N ASN A 34 -12.61 4.26 -3.02
CA ASN A 34 -14.07 4.21 -3.09
C ASN A 34 -14.65 2.83 -2.69
N THR A 35 -13.80 1.92 -2.21
CA THR A 35 -14.15 0.56 -1.79
C THR A 35 -14.41 0.48 -0.29
N ASP A 36 -15.53 -0.12 0.10
CA ASP A 36 -15.79 -0.51 1.49
C ASP A 36 -15.10 -1.85 1.81
N CYS A 37 -13.84 -1.80 2.23
CA CYS A 37 -13.05 -2.99 2.57
C CYS A 37 -13.62 -3.81 3.75
N THR A 38 -14.54 -3.26 4.55
CA THR A 38 -15.13 -3.95 5.73
C THR A 38 -16.20 -4.97 5.35
N ARG A 39 -16.81 -4.79 4.17
CA ARG A 39 -17.79 -5.72 3.61
C ARG A 39 -17.16 -6.93 2.92
N TRP A 40 -15.83 -6.96 2.88
CA TRP A 40 -15.09 -7.94 2.12
C TRP A 40 -14.60 -9.05 3.03
N GLY A 41 -14.55 -10.26 2.47
CA GLY A 41 -14.04 -11.43 3.17
C GLY A 41 -12.58 -11.26 3.62
N PRO A 42 -12.08 -12.20 4.44
CA PRO A 42 -10.82 -12.05 5.18
C PRO A 42 -9.57 -11.84 4.31
N GLY A 43 -9.62 -12.10 3.01
CA GLY A 43 -8.52 -11.86 2.07
C GLY A 43 -8.17 -10.38 1.92
N LEU A 44 -9.13 -9.53 1.52
CA LEU A 44 -8.88 -8.09 1.35
C LEU A 44 -8.56 -7.44 2.69
N THR A 45 -9.28 -7.80 3.75
CA THR A 45 -9.02 -7.26 5.09
C THR A 45 -7.58 -7.51 5.54
N ARG A 46 -7.05 -8.73 5.35
CA ARG A 46 -5.66 -9.05 5.70
C ARG A 46 -4.64 -8.33 4.81
N ALA A 47 -4.92 -8.20 3.52
CA ALA A 47 -4.03 -7.48 2.61
C ALA A 47 -3.95 -5.98 2.98
N MET A 48 -5.10 -5.36 3.25
CA MET A 48 -5.18 -3.97 3.71
C MET A 48 -4.45 -3.76 5.03
N ASP A 49 -4.63 -4.64 6.01
CA ASP A 49 -3.98 -4.56 7.33
C ASP A 49 -2.44 -4.64 7.23
N ARG A 50 -1.93 -5.51 6.35
CA ARG A 50 -0.49 -5.59 6.06
C ARG A 50 0.05 -4.33 5.39
N SER A 51 -0.63 -3.84 4.36
CA SER A 51 -0.26 -2.59 3.70
C SER A 51 -0.25 -1.44 4.70
N GLN A 52 -1.25 -1.36 5.57
CA GLN A 52 -1.33 -0.34 6.62
C GLN A 52 -0.15 -0.43 7.59
N THR A 53 0.11 -1.62 8.12
CA THR A 53 1.25 -1.86 9.04
C THR A 53 2.59 -1.42 8.42
N LEU A 54 2.80 -1.73 7.13
CA LEU A 54 4.02 -1.33 6.43
C LEU A 54 4.09 0.18 6.18
N THR A 55 2.98 0.85 5.88
CA THR A 55 2.96 2.32 5.74
C THR A 55 3.22 3.03 7.07
N GLU A 56 2.71 2.50 8.18
CA GLU A 56 2.99 3.03 9.51
C GLU A 56 4.48 2.87 9.87
N ALA A 57 5.07 1.71 9.52
CA ALA A 57 6.50 1.50 9.67
C ALA A 57 7.33 2.45 8.78
N CYS A 58 6.91 2.69 7.53
CA CYS A 58 7.49 3.70 6.65
C CYS A 58 7.47 5.10 7.27
N ALA A 59 6.35 5.50 7.89
CA ALA A 59 6.23 6.78 8.57
C ALA A 59 7.24 6.92 9.73
N ILE A 60 7.40 5.87 10.55
CA ILE A 60 8.34 5.86 11.69
C ILE A 60 9.78 6.06 11.23
N ILE A 61 10.16 5.44 10.10
CA ILE A 61 11.54 5.51 9.59
C ILE A 61 11.79 6.69 8.64
N GLY A 62 10.79 7.55 8.39
CA GLY A 62 10.91 8.73 7.54
C GLY A 62 10.86 8.46 6.03
N ALA A 63 10.15 7.42 5.59
CA ALA A 63 9.87 7.17 4.17
C ALA A 63 8.60 7.93 3.75
N ASP A 64 8.75 9.21 3.41
CA ASP A 64 7.64 10.14 3.16
C ASP A 64 6.73 9.75 1.99
N ASP A 65 7.26 9.04 0.99
CA ASP A 65 6.52 8.59 -0.19
C ASP A 65 5.53 7.45 0.12
N ALA A 66 5.68 6.78 1.27
CA ALA A 66 4.82 5.66 1.70
C ALA A 66 4.36 5.81 3.15
N ARG A 67 4.24 7.05 3.64
CA ARG A 67 3.91 7.35 5.05
C ARG A 67 2.48 7.01 5.45
N ASP A 68 1.59 6.89 4.47
CA ASP A 68 0.17 6.57 4.63
C ASP A 68 -0.32 5.84 3.37
N LEU A 69 -1.47 5.17 3.48
CA LEU A 69 -2.04 4.38 2.39
C LEU A 69 -2.35 5.23 1.14
N GLY A 70 -2.73 6.50 1.31
CA GLY A 70 -3.01 7.40 0.19
C GLY A 70 -1.76 7.66 -0.63
N ARG A 71 -0.65 8.03 0.04
CA ARG A 71 0.64 8.25 -0.63
C ARG A 71 1.21 6.96 -1.24
N LEU A 72 1.05 5.83 -0.56
CA LEU A 72 1.47 4.54 -1.11
C LEU A 72 0.69 4.21 -2.38
N SER A 73 -0.63 4.47 -2.40
CA SER A 73 -1.47 4.31 -3.58
C SER A 73 -0.99 5.20 -4.73
N ASP A 74 -0.81 6.50 -4.47
CA ASP A 74 -0.34 7.46 -5.49
C ASP A 74 1.03 7.08 -6.06
N LEU A 75 1.94 6.62 -5.19
CA LEU A 75 3.26 6.14 -5.58
C LEU A 75 3.15 4.90 -6.46
N TYR A 76 2.31 3.94 -6.08
CA TYR A 76 2.08 2.73 -6.85
C TYR A 76 1.52 3.04 -8.24
N ASP A 77 0.52 3.91 -8.33
CA ASP A 77 -0.10 4.31 -9.59
C ASP A 77 0.87 5.02 -10.52
N ARG A 78 1.76 5.86 -9.97
CA ARG A 78 2.83 6.53 -10.72
C ARG A 78 3.84 5.53 -11.29
N ILE A 79 4.20 4.50 -10.54
CA ILE A 79 5.16 3.46 -10.99
C ILE A 79 4.55 2.58 -12.08
N HIS A 80 3.26 2.23 -11.94
CA HIS A 80 2.59 1.26 -12.81
C HIS A 80 1.72 1.90 -13.92
N GLY A 81 1.67 3.23 -14.00
CA GLY A 81 0.96 3.96 -15.05
C GLY A 81 -0.56 3.85 -14.98
N ARG A 82 -1.15 3.88 -13.77
CA ARG A 82 -2.61 3.75 -13.55
C ARG A 82 -3.38 5.09 -13.53
N LEU A 83 -2.87 6.13 -14.20
CA LEU A 83 -3.49 7.46 -14.31
C LEU A 83 -4.09 7.71 -15.70
#